data_AF-A0A496SN58-F1
#
_entry.id   AF-A0A496SN58-F1
#
_cell.length_a   1.000
_cell.length_b   1.000
_cell.length_c   1.000
_cell.angle_alpha   90.00
_cell.angle_beta   90.00
_cell.angle_gamma   90.00
#
_symmetry.space_group_name_H-M   'P 1'
#
loop_
_entity.id
_entity.type
_entity.pdbx_description
1 polymer ?
#
loop_
_entity_poly.entity_id
_entity_poly.type
_entity_poly.pdbx_seq_one_letter_code
_entity_poly.pdbx_strand_id
1 'polypeptide(L)'
;PYTLLCREYSTPAGALRHVVRKTEESQGPGWVVQPPFPQLFEDFNIPRGVEHAVSGPEDIPKLKYLLGDPTSEQLAEFRERMTQIKKFADEKGVMVQGWSAFGMDGIIWLCGVERAVMWAMEDPESFRELVDLMYDFDRRRTEVLLDTGGADMVVQRGWYSSTDFWSPALFRRFVLPYLEELVKMVHQAGLLFAYVMTTGIMAMLEDLCEAGIDLLYFVDPVQDRVDLRELKDKLKGRFAVAGGVNSSITLGKGSPEEIREAVHAAVRALAPGGGFILSPVDALFPDTPWEGVRAMIDAWREVCEYPIK
;
A
#
# COMPACT_ATOMS: atom_id res chain seq x y z
N PRO A 1 -11.86 -29.98 -7.79
CA PRO A 1 -11.50 -29.55 -6.42
C PRO A 1 -10.04 -29.09 -6.38
N TYR A 2 -9.79 -27.86 -5.93
CA TYR A 2 -8.42 -27.35 -5.78
C TYR A 2 -7.70 -28.10 -4.65
N THR A 3 -6.39 -28.34 -4.81
CA THR A 3 -5.56 -28.78 -3.69
C THR A 3 -5.49 -27.65 -2.65
N LEU A 4 -5.61 -27.97 -1.37
CA LEU A 4 -5.53 -26.97 -0.29
C LEU A 4 -4.14 -26.96 0.33
N LEU A 5 -3.61 -25.76 0.57
CA LEU A 5 -2.44 -25.53 1.39
C LEU A 5 -2.91 -25.04 2.76
N CYS A 6 -2.43 -25.68 3.82
CA CYS A 6 -2.80 -25.35 5.19
C CYS A 6 -1.53 -25.03 5.98
N ARG A 7 -1.57 -23.94 6.74
CA ARG A 7 -0.56 -23.62 7.75
C ARG A 7 -1.23 -23.48 9.09
N GLU A 8 -0.66 -24.15 10.08
CA GLU A 8 -1.02 -23.99 11.48
C GLU A 8 0.11 -23.28 12.21
N TYR A 9 -0.25 -22.33 13.05
CA TYR A 9 0.67 -21.57 13.89
C TYR A 9 0.37 -21.92 15.35
N SER A 10 1.21 -22.73 15.98
CA SER A 10 1.07 -23.08 17.39
C SER A 10 1.64 -21.95 18.25
N THR A 11 0.80 -21.31 19.05
CA THR A 11 1.20 -20.25 20.00
C THR A 11 0.87 -20.67 21.43
N PRO A 12 1.48 -20.04 22.46
CA PRO A 12 1.11 -20.29 23.85
C PRO A 12 -0.38 -20.05 24.17
N ALA A 13 -1.07 -19.19 23.43
CA ALA A 13 -2.51 -18.93 23.60
C ALA A 13 -3.42 -19.84 22.76
N GLY A 14 -2.84 -20.79 22.00
CA GLY A 14 -3.56 -21.71 21.13
C GLY A 14 -3.09 -21.65 19.68
N ALA A 15 -3.69 -22.48 18.83
CA ALA A 15 -3.36 -22.55 17.42
C ALA A 15 -4.18 -21.55 16.59
N LEU A 16 -3.55 -20.95 15.58
CA LEU A 16 -4.18 -20.27 14.46
C LEU A 16 -4.02 -21.11 13.20
N ARG A 17 -4.98 -21.04 12.28
CA ARG A 17 -4.96 -21.82 11.05
C ARG A 17 -5.32 -20.94 9.86
N HIS A 18 -4.54 -21.07 8.78
CA HIS A 18 -4.78 -20.37 7.53
C HIS A 18 -4.77 -21.39 6.38
N VAL A 19 -5.84 -21.41 5.59
CA VAL A 19 -6.01 -22.33 4.46
C VAL A 19 -6.26 -21.55 3.19
N VAL A 20 -5.47 -21.83 2.15
CA VAL A 20 -5.62 -21.26 0.81
C VAL A 20 -5.70 -22.36 -0.24
N ARG A 21 -6.33 -22.06 -1.37
CA ARG A 21 -6.32 -22.91 -2.56
C ARG A 21 -4.95 -22.83 -3.23
N LYS A 22 -4.34 -23.97 -3.52
CA LYS A 22 -3.20 -24.03 -4.45
C LYS A 22 -3.73 -23.79 -5.86
N THR A 23 -3.30 -22.72 -6.50
CA THR A 23 -3.56 -22.47 -7.92
C THR A 23 -2.45 -23.10 -8.78
N GLU A 24 -2.79 -23.44 -10.02
CA GLU A 24 -1.86 -24.05 -10.99
C GLU A 24 -1.19 -23.00 -11.89
N GLU A 25 -1.11 -21.76 -11.44
CA GLU A 25 -0.55 -20.65 -12.20
C GLU A 25 0.95 -20.90 -12.43
N SER A 26 1.34 -21.04 -13.70
CA SER A 26 2.75 -21.07 -14.09
C SER A 26 3.33 -19.66 -13.93
N GLN A 27 4.21 -19.49 -12.95
CA GLN A 27 4.89 -18.22 -12.73
C GLN A 27 6.03 -18.08 -13.74
N GLY A 28 5.76 -17.32 -14.82
CA GLY A 28 6.82 -16.91 -15.74
C GLY A 28 7.85 -16.00 -15.05
N PRO A 29 8.99 -15.75 -15.71
CA PRO A 29 9.99 -14.80 -15.22
C PRO A 29 9.36 -13.44 -14.85
N GLY A 30 9.75 -12.88 -13.71
CA GLY A 30 9.28 -11.58 -13.22
C GLY A 30 8.02 -11.61 -12.36
N TRP A 31 7.26 -12.71 -12.33
CA TRP A 31 6.14 -12.85 -11.40
C TRP A 31 6.64 -13.06 -9.97
N VAL A 32 5.87 -12.60 -8.98
CA VAL A 32 6.18 -12.76 -7.57
C VAL A 32 6.28 -14.24 -7.24
N VAL A 33 7.47 -14.70 -6.83
CA VAL A 33 7.71 -16.10 -6.46
C VAL A 33 6.85 -16.42 -5.25
N GLN A 34 5.93 -17.36 -5.42
CA GLN A 34 5.01 -17.72 -4.35
C GLN A 34 5.66 -18.69 -3.36
N PRO A 35 5.52 -18.43 -2.06
CA PRO A 35 6.02 -19.34 -1.05
C PRO A 35 5.27 -20.69 -1.16
N PRO A 36 5.95 -21.82 -0.87
CA PRO A 36 5.32 -23.14 -0.98
C PRO A 36 4.29 -23.43 0.12
N PHE A 37 4.01 -22.45 0.99
CA PHE A 37 3.08 -22.54 2.12
C PHE A 37 2.36 -21.19 2.34
N PRO A 38 1.16 -21.20 2.96
CA PRO A 38 0.43 -19.97 3.28
C PRO A 38 1.25 -19.04 4.18
N GLN A 39 1.31 -17.75 3.87
CA GLN A 39 1.97 -16.75 4.72
C GLN A 39 0.94 -15.99 5.55
N LEU A 40 1.40 -15.37 6.63
CA LEU A 40 0.54 -14.56 7.49
C LEU A 40 0.07 -13.28 6.78
N PHE A 41 0.99 -12.61 6.08
CA PHE A 41 0.74 -11.42 5.27
C PHE A 41 1.18 -11.67 3.82
N GLU A 42 0.24 -11.79 2.91
CA GLU A 42 0.48 -12.06 1.49
C GLU A 42 -0.76 -11.70 0.67
N ASP A 43 -0.55 -11.10 -0.51
CA ASP A 43 -1.65 -10.65 -1.39
C ASP A 43 -2.58 -11.80 -1.78
N PHE A 44 -2.04 -13.02 -1.95
CA PHE A 44 -2.83 -14.20 -2.31
C PHE A 44 -3.72 -14.74 -1.20
N ASN A 45 -3.61 -14.24 0.03
CA ASN A 45 -4.49 -14.66 1.13
C ASN A 45 -5.96 -14.38 0.82
N ILE A 46 -6.27 -13.34 0.04
CA ILE A 46 -7.65 -12.99 -0.35
C ILE A 46 -8.15 -13.81 -1.54
N PRO A 47 -7.55 -13.74 -2.75
CA PRO A 47 -8.08 -14.43 -3.92
C PRO A 47 -8.05 -15.96 -3.79
N ARG A 48 -7.16 -16.52 -2.95
CA ARG A 48 -7.05 -17.97 -2.71
C ARG A 48 -7.64 -18.41 -1.37
N GLY A 49 -8.13 -17.50 -0.54
CA GLY A 49 -8.59 -17.78 0.81
C GLY A 49 -9.70 -18.82 0.90
N VAL A 50 -9.59 -19.73 1.88
CA VAL A 50 -10.65 -20.68 2.29
C VAL A 50 -10.95 -20.53 3.78
N GLU A 51 -9.89 -20.37 4.57
CA GLU A 51 -9.96 -20.14 6.01
C GLU A 51 -8.86 -19.14 6.36
N HIS A 52 -9.19 -18.09 7.11
CA HIS A 52 -8.26 -17.03 7.45
C HIS A 52 -7.78 -17.18 8.89
N ALA A 53 -6.57 -16.68 9.16
CA ALA A 53 -5.89 -16.86 10.44
C ALA A 53 -6.71 -16.33 11.62
N VAL A 54 -7.42 -15.22 11.45
CA VAL A 54 -8.21 -14.56 12.48
C VAL A 54 -9.68 -14.64 12.08
N SER A 55 -10.47 -15.37 12.85
CA SER A 55 -11.91 -15.53 12.63
C SER A 55 -12.75 -14.74 13.63
N GLY A 56 -12.18 -14.32 14.76
CA GLY A 56 -12.90 -13.57 15.78
C GLY A 56 -12.00 -13.10 16.93
N PRO A 57 -12.59 -12.48 17.96
CA PRO A 57 -11.85 -11.91 19.10
C PRO A 57 -10.96 -12.93 19.82
N GLU A 58 -11.36 -14.19 19.85
CA GLU A 58 -10.63 -15.30 20.48
C GLU A 58 -9.27 -15.59 19.84
N ASP A 59 -9.05 -15.12 18.62
CA ASP A 59 -7.80 -15.30 17.88
C ASP A 59 -6.80 -14.16 18.12
N ILE A 60 -7.23 -13.00 18.60
CA ILE A 60 -6.38 -11.83 18.86
C ILE A 60 -5.24 -12.16 19.85
N PRO A 61 -5.49 -12.82 21.00
CA PRO A 61 -4.41 -13.18 21.92
C PRO A 61 -3.38 -14.15 21.31
N LYS A 62 -3.79 -14.98 20.34
CA LYS A 62 -2.91 -15.92 19.63
C LYS A 62 -2.06 -15.16 18.62
N LEU A 63 -2.67 -14.24 17.86
CA LEU A 63 -1.99 -13.44 16.84
C LEU A 63 -0.84 -12.63 17.42
N LYS A 64 -0.99 -12.10 18.64
CA LYS A 64 0.04 -11.31 19.33
C LYS A 64 1.41 -12.02 19.39
N TYR A 65 1.43 -13.34 19.50
CA TYR A 65 2.69 -14.11 19.52
C TYR A 65 3.36 -14.21 18.14
N LEU A 66 2.61 -13.99 17.05
CA LEU A 66 3.14 -13.99 15.69
C LEU A 66 3.64 -12.59 15.26
N LEU A 67 3.20 -11.54 15.94
CA LEU A 67 3.58 -10.14 15.68
C LEU A 67 4.67 -9.67 16.67
N GLY A 68 5.62 -10.56 16.97
CA GLY A 68 6.73 -10.29 17.89
C GLY A 68 7.79 -9.35 17.32
N ASP A 69 8.71 -8.94 18.17
CA ASP A 69 9.87 -8.15 17.76
C ASP A 69 10.87 -9.01 16.97
N PRO A 70 11.58 -8.43 16.00
CA PRO A 70 12.67 -9.11 15.33
C PRO A 70 13.79 -9.45 16.31
N THR A 71 14.51 -10.54 16.05
CA THR A 71 15.70 -10.91 16.82
C THR A 71 16.84 -9.92 16.56
N SER A 72 17.84 -9.89 17.45
CA SER A 72 19.04 -9.06 17.25
C SER A 72 19.78 -9.40 15.95
N GLU A 73 19.74 -10.66 15.51
CA GLU A 73 20.32 -11.11 14.24
C GLU A 73 19.54 -10.53 13.06
N GLN A 74 18.21 -10.65 13.05
CA GLN A 74 17.35 -10.06 12.01
C GLN A 74 17.51 -8.53 11.93
N LEU A 75 17.64 -7.85 13.07
CA LEU A 75 17.90 -6.42 13.12
C LEU A 75 19.27 -6.06 12.53
N ALA A 76 20.30 -6.85 12.81
CA ALA A 76 21.64 -6.65 12.25
C ALA A 76 21.63 -6.84 10.72
N GLU A 77 21.02 -7.92 10.24
CA GLU A 77 20.86 -8.18 8.80
C GLU A 77 20.09 -7.07 8.09
N PHE A 78 19.00 -6.59 8.70
CA PHE A 78 18.20 -5.51 8.13
C PHE A 78 18.99 -4.19 8.05
N ARG A 79 19.78 -3.84 9.10
CA ARG A 79 20.65 -2.65 9.09
C ARG A 79 21.75 -2.74 8.04
N GLU A 80 22.37 -3.91 7.88
CA GLU A 80 23.38 -4.13 6.84
C GLU A 80 22.76 -3.94 5.45
N ARG A 81 21.57 -4.53 5.21
CA ARG A 81 20.84 -4.35 3.96
C ARG A 81 20.48 -2.88 3.71
N MET A 82 19.98 -2.15 4.72
CA MET A 82 19.66 -0.73 4.58
C MET A 82 20.89 0.12 4.29
N THR A 83 22.05 -0.22 4.84
CA THR A 83 23.32 0.46 4.51
C THR A 83 23.69 0.29 3.03
N GLN A 84 23.53 -0.93 2.49
CA GLN A 84 23.79 -1.22 1.08
C GLN A 84 22.80 -0.48 0.16
N ILE A 85 21.51 -0.47 0.52
CA ILE A 85 20.47 0.24 -0.21
C ILE A 85 20.74 1.74 -0.21
N LYS A 86 21.04 2.34 0.94
CA LYS A 86 21.31 3.78 1.04
C LYS A 86 22.51 4.19 0.20
N LYS A 87 23.60 3.42 0.26
CA LYS A 87 24.77 3.65 -0.59
C LYS A 87 24.42 3.65 -2.08
N PHE A 88 23.67 2.64 -2.53
CA PHE A 88 23.22 2.57 -3.93
C PHE A 88 22.33 3.78 -4.28
N ALA A 89 21.39 4.12 -3.39
CA ALA A 89 20.46 5.22 -3.60
C ALA A 89 21.20 6.56 -3.75
N ASP A 90 22.20 6.82 -2.91
CA ASP A 90 23.06 8.01 -2.98
C ASP A 90 23.87 8.07 -4.28
N GLU A 91 24.43 6.94 -4.71
CA GLU A 91 25.17 6.85 -5.99
C GLU A 91 24.26 7.09 -7.21
N LYS A 92 22.95 6.83 -7.09
CA LYS A 92 21.97 7.00 -8.17
C LYS A 92 21.15 8.28 -8.05
N GLY A 93 21.23 8.99 -6.93
CA GLY A 93 20.40 10.16 -6.66
C GLY A 93 18.90 9.83 -6.58
N VAL A 94 18.55 8.68 -6.01
CA VAL A 94 17.15 8.24 -5.84
C VAL A 94 16.80 8.13 -4.36
N MET A 95 15.51 8.27 -4.04
CA MET A 95 15.02 8.12 -2.67
C MET A 95 14.85 6.65 -2.27
N VAL A 96 15.05 6.36 -0.99
CA VAL A 96 14.74 5.08 -0.36
C VAL A 96 13.40 5.15 0.34
N GLN A 97 12.51 4.23 -0.04
CA GLN A 97 11.19 4.07 0.56
C GLN A 97 11.16 2.84 1.46
N GLY A 98 10.73 3.01 2.70
CA GLY A 98 10.51 1.90 3.62
C GLY A 98 9.02 1.61 3.79
N TRP A 99 8.61 0.41 3.37
CA TRP A 99 7.23 -0.06 3.45
C TRP A 99 7.00 -0.80 4.77
N SER A 100 6.88 -0.05 5.86
CA SER A 100 6.84 -0.61 7.22
C SER A 100 5.44 -0.87 7.76
N ALA A 101 4.41 -0.19 7.23
CA ALA A 101 3.05 -0.25 7.77
C ALA A 101 2.06 -0.98 6.84
N PHE A 102 1.40 -2.01 7.33
CA PHE A 102 0.39 -2.78 6.61
C PHE A 102 -0.99 -2.14 6.63
N GLY A 103 -1.38 -1.45 7.71
CA GLY A 103 -2.71 -0.86 7.85
C GLY A 103 -3.84 -1.89 7.68
N MET A 104 -4.93 -1.49 7.00
CA MET A 104 -6.08 -2.38 6.79
C MET A 104 -5.79 -3.53 5.83
N ASP A 105 -4.75 -3.47 5.01
CA ASP A 105 -4.34 -4.61 4.18
C ASP A 105 -3.99 -5.81 5.08
N GLY A 106 -3.23 -5.57 6.15
CA GLY A 106 -2.88 -6.59 7.12
C GLY A 106 -4.12 -7.21 7.79
N ILE A 107 -5.08 -6.37 8.21
CA ILE A 107 -6.35 -6.81 8.79
C ILE A 107 -7.12 -7.70 7.82
N ILE A 108 -7.22 -7.26 6.57
CA ILE A 108 -7.97 -7.95 5.53
C ILE A 108 -7.29 -9.28 5.18
N TRP A 109 -5.97 -9.34 5.05
CA TRP A 109 -5.23 -10.59 4.83
C TRP A 109 -5.37 -11.59 5.98
N LEU A 110 -5.54 -11.10 7.21
CA LEU A 110 -5.71 -11.92 8.40
C LEU A 110 -7.13 -12.46 8.57
N CYS A 111 -8.15 -11.71 8.16
CA CYS A 111 -9.55 -12.01 8.46
C CYS A 111 -10.40 -12.41 7.24
N GLY A 112 -9.97 -11.99 6.05
CA GLY A 112 -10.81 -11.91 4.86
C GLY A 112 -11.63 -10.62 4.82
N VAL A 113 -12.00 -10.21 3.60
CA VAL A 113 -12.67 -8.93 3.33
C VAL A 113 -14.02 -8.82 4.04
N GLU A 114 -14.94 -9.73 3.74
CA GLU A 114 -16.31 -9.70 4.26
C GLU A 114 -16.33 -9.73 5.79
N ARG A 115 -15.54 -10.63 6.39
CA ARG A 115 -15.46 -10.76 7.85
C ARG A 115 -14.95 -9.50 8.51
N ALA A 116 -13.86 -8.91 8.01
CA ALA A 116 -13.30 -7.71 8.61
C ALA A 116 -14.30 -6.53 8.60
N VAL A 117 -14.97 -6.32 7.46
CA VAL A 117 -15.95 -5.23 7.32
C VAL A 117 -17.17 -5.46 8.22
N MET A 118 -17.71 -6.68 8.24
CA MET A 118 -18.85 -7.03 9.11
C MET A 118 -18.48 -6.89 10.59
N TRP A 119 -17.31 -7.38 10.99
CA TRP A 119 -16.83 -7.29 12.37
C TRP A 119 -16.69 -5.83 12.83
N ALA A 120 -16.14 -4.96 11.99
CA ALA A 120 -16.04 -3.53 12.28
C ALA A 120 -17.40 -2.83 12.48
N MET A 121 -18.49 -3.40 11.98
CA MET A 121 -19.85 -2.88 12.13
C MET A 121 -20.60 -3.51 13.31
N GLU A 122 -20.47 -4.82 13.49
CA GLU A 122 -21.27 -5.60 14.45
C GLU A 122 -20.67 -5.62 15.86
N ASP A 123 -19.34 -5.68 15.96
CA ASP A 123 -18.62 -5.64 17.24
C ASP A 123 -17.37 -4.74 17.13
N PRO A 124 -17.58 -3.43 17.11
CA PRO A 124 -16.52 -2.49 16.84
C PRO A 124 -15.54 -2.28 18.02
N GLU A 125 -15.85 -2.82 19.20
CA GLU A 125 -14.95 -2.78 20.36
C GLU A 125 -13.87 -3.85 20.21
N SER A 126 -14.24 -5.11 19.97
CA SER A 126 -13.25 -6.16 19.74
C SER A 126 -12.52 -6.01 18.40
N PHE A 127 -13.17 -5.45 17.37
CA PHE A 127 -12.47 -5.07 16.14
C PHE A 127 -11.40 -4.01 16.40
N ARG A 128 -11.66 -3.06 17.31
CA ARG A 128 -10.65 -2.07 17.72
C ARG A 128 -9.43 -2.74 18.34
N GLU A 129 -9.60 -3.78 19.16
CA GLU A 129 -8.47 -4.51 19.74
C GLU A 129 -7.56 -5.12 18.67
N LEU A 130 -8.13 -5.64 17.58
CA LEU A 130 -7.37 -6.15 16.45
C LEU A 130 -6.62 -5.02 15.70
N VAL A 131 -7.30 -3.90 15.49
CA VAL A 131 -6.71 -2.71 14.85
C VAL A 131 -5.57 -2.14 15.70
N ASP A 132 -5.74 -2.03 17.02
CA ASP A 132 -4.71 -1.60 17.97
C ASP A 132 -3.48 -2.51 17.92
N LEU A 133 -3.70 -3.83 17.83
CA LEU A 133 -2.61 -4.81 17.70
C LEU A 133 -1.85 -4.66 16.37
N MET A 134 -2.57 -4.43 15.26
CA MET A 134 -1.95 -4.18 13.96
C MET A 134 -1.17 -2.87 13.96
N TYR A 135 -1.75 -1.82 14.52
CA TYR A 135 -1.10 -0.52 14.65
C TYR A 135 0.18 -0.61 15.49
N ASP A 136 0.15 -1.27 16.65
CA ASP A 136 1.35 -1.46 17.47
C ASP A 136 2.45 -2.19 16.70
N PHE A 137 2.09 -3.18 15.88
CA PHE A 137 3.02 -3.88 15.03
C PHE A 137 3.62 -2.98 13.93
N ASP A 138 2.79 -2.20 13.25
CA ASP A 138 3.22 -1.23 12.23
C ASP A 138 4.11 -0.13 12.82
N ARG A 139 3.76 0.37 14.02
CA ARG A 139 4.56 1.33 14.78
C ARG A 139 5.95 0.79 15.06
N ARG A 140 6.05 -0.41 15.67
CA ARG A 140 7.36 -1.03 15.98
C ARG A 140 8.20 -1.30 14.73
N ARG A 141 7.58 -1.74 13.63
CA ARG A 141 8.27 -1.90 12.33
C ARG A 141 8.78 -0.57 11.78
N THR A 142 8.00 0.50 11.95
CA THR A 142 8.39 1.85 11.55
C THR A 142 9.53 2.37 12.41
N GLU A 143 9.51 2.17 13.72
CA GLU A 143 10.62 2.51 14.62
C GLU A 143 11.93 1.83 14.19
N VAL A 144 11.88 0.51 13.91
CA VAL A 144 13.05 -0.23 13.41
C VAL A 144 13.58 0.34 12.08
N LEU A 145 12.70 0.76 11.18
CA LEU A 145 13.09 1.39 9.92
C LEU A 145 13.75 2.76 10.15
N LEU A 146 13.15 3.62 10.98
CA LEU A 146 13.66 4.95 11.30
C LEU A 146 15.04 4.87 11.96
N ASP A 147 15.24 3.90 12.86
CA ASP A 147 16.52 3.64 13.53
C ASP A 147 17.67 3.28 12.58
N THR A 148 17.37 2.86 11.35
CA THR A 148 18.42 2.56 10.36
C THR A 148 19.07 3.81 9.78
N GLY A 149 18.38 4.96 9.79
CA GLY A 149 18.83 6.20 9.13
C GLY A 149 19.01 6.09 7.61
N GLY A 150 18.52 5.00 6.99
CA GLY A 150 18.73 4.70 5.58
C GLY A 150 17.52 4.93 4.67
N ALA A 151 16.40 5.40 5.23
CA ALA A 151 15.17 5.71 4.48
C ALA A 151 14.96 7.22 4.36
N ASP A 152 14.32 7.65 3.27
CA ASP A 152 13.91 9.05 3.04
C ASP A 152 12.40 9.22 3.23
N MET A 153 11.64 8.13 3.09
CA MET A 153 10.18 8.12 3.18
C MET A 153 9.67 6.80 3.76
N VAL A 154 8.64 6.88 4.60
CA VAL A 154 7.84 5.73 5.05
C VAL A 154 6.60 5.62 4.20
N VAL A 155 6.22 4.39 3.85
CA VAL A 155 5.00 4.12 3.08
C VAL A 155 4.09 3.19 3.86
N GLN A 156 2.84 3.61 4.02
CA GLN A 156 1.78 2.75 4.52
C GLN A 156 0.96 2.17 3.35
N ARG A 157 0.79 0.85 3.38
CA ARG A 157 -0.11 0.15 2.46
C ARG A 157 -1.56 0.52 2.77
N GLY A 158 -2.38 0.60 1.72
CA GLY A 158 -3.79 0.95 1.87
C GLY A 158 -4.68 0.54 0.69
N TRP A 159 -4.29 -0.52 -0.04
CA TRP A 159 -5.09 -1.07 -1.13
C TRP A 159 -6.47 -1.54 -0.69
N TYR A 160 -6.57 -2.01 0.55
CA TYR A 160 -7.82 -2.39 1.17
C TYR A 160 -8.32 -1.34 2.17
N SER A 161 -7.81 -0.11 2.14
CA SER A 161 -8.23 0.96 3.06
C SER A 161 -9.19 1.98 2.43
N SER A 162 -9.60 1.76 1.18
CA SER A 162 -10.47 2.66 0.42
C SER A 162 -11.96 2.55 0.79
N THR A 163 -12.77 3.38 0.15
CA THR A 163 -14.24 3.35 0.28
C THR A 163 -14.90 2.10 -0.31
N ASP A 164 -14.15 1.26 -1.02
CA ASP A 164 -14.66 -0.03 -1.49
C ASP A 164 -14.96 -0.97 -0.30
N PHE A 165 -14.28 -0.77 0.82
CA PHE A 165 -14.38 -1.60 2.02
C PHE A 165 -14.84 -0.81 3.26
N TRP A 166 -14.42 0.45 3.39
CA TRP A 166 -14.65 1.25 4.61
C TRP A 166 -15.39 2.55 4.29
N SER A 167 -16.55 2.75 4.93
CA SER A 167 -17.20 4.06 4.89
C SER A 167 -16.31 5.15 5.50
N PRO A 168 -16.48 6.44 5.15
CA PRO A 168 -15.77 7.54 5.79
C PRO A 168 -15.87 7.53 7.33
N ALA A 169 -17.00 7.10 7.88
CA ALA A 169 -17.17 6.97 9.32
C ALA A 169 -16.28 5.86 9.91
N LEU A 170 -16.12 4.72 9.22
CA LEU A 170 -15.24 3.64 9.65
C LEU A 170 -13.76 4.03 9.49
N PHE A 171 -13.39 4.71 8.41
CA PHE A 171 -12.03 5.22 8.21
C PHE A 171 -11.62 6.17 9.33
N ARG A 172 -12.46 7.17 9.65
CA ARG A 172 -12.22 8.09 10.78
C ARG A 172 -12.11 7.37 12.13
N ARG A 173 -12.84 6.26 12.29
CA ARG A 173 -12.89 5.50 13.55
C ARG A 173 -11.67 4.60 13.76
N PHE A 174 -11.17 3.99 12.69
CA PHE A 174 -10.23 2.87 12.75
C PHE A 174 -8.92 3.08 11.97
N VAL A 175 -8.83 4.09 11.11
CA VAL A 175 -7.64 4.32 10.28
C VAL A 175 -7.00 5.67 10.59
N LEU A 176 -7.80 6.75 10.52
CA LEU A 176 -7.29 8.13 10.63
C LEU A 176 -6.44 8.39 11.89
N PRO A 177 -6.86 8.01 13.12
CA PRO A 177 -6.07 8.32 14.32
C PRO A 177 -4.68 7.67 14.31
N TYR A 178 -4.58 6.43 13.81
CA TYR A 178 -3.31 5.72 13.73
C TYR A 178 -2.44 6.22 12.59
N LEU A 179 -3.06 6.62 11.47
CA LEU A 179 -2.36 7.28 10.38
C LEU A 179 -1.72 8.58 10.84
N GLU A 180 -2.45 9.42 11.59
CA GLU A 180 -1.93 10.66 12.20
C GLU A 180 -0.74 10.39 13.12
N GLU A 181 -0.83 9.36 13.98
CA GLU A 181 0.27 9.02 14.88
C GLU A 181 1.53 8.53 14.12
N LEU A 182 1.36 7.70 13.08
CA LEU A 182 2.48 7.26 12.23
C LEU A 182 3.10 8.42 11.47
N VAL A 183 2.29 9.27 10.83
CA VAL A 183 2.76 10.46 10.11
C VAL A 183 3.56 11.35 11.05
N LYS A 184 3.01 11.65 12.23
CA LYS A 184 3.68 12.47 13.24
C LYS A 184 5.02 11.87 13.68
N MET A 185 5.07 10.56 13.93
CA MET A 185 6.30 9.85 14.29
C MET A 185 7.37 9.99 13.20
N VAL A 186 6.98 9.78 11.95
CA VAL A 186 7.89 9.83 10.79
C VAL A 186 8.39 11.25 10.53
N HIS A 187 7.51 12.25 10.64
CA HIS A 187 7.89 13.67 10.55
C HIS A 187 8.84 14.09 11.67
N GLN A 188 8.64 13.59 12.90
CA GLN A 188 9.56 13.85 14.02
C GLN A 188 10.97 13.28 13.77
N ALA A 189 11.08 12.21 12.98
CA ALA A 189 12.36 11.67 12.51
C ALA A 189 12.93 12.41 11.28
N GLY A 190 12.21 13.40 10.75
CA GLY A 190 12.64 14.21 9.60
C GLY A 190 12.44 13.54 8.23
N LEU A 191 11.61 12.49 8.16
CA LEU A 191 11.28 11.79 6.91
C LEU A 191 9.91 12.19 6.40
N LEU A 192 9.63 11.84 5.14
CA LEU A 192 8.31 11.99 4.52
C LEU A 192 7.43 10.75 4.76
N PHE A 193 6.12 10.92 4.66
CA PHE A 193 5.13 9.85 4.77
C PHE A 193 4.26 9.76 3.52
N ALA A 194 4.15 8.57 2.93
CA ALA A 194 3.24 8.28 1.85
C ALA A 194 2.15 7.29 2.24
N TYR A 195 0.96 7.50 1.69
CA TYR A 195 -0.18 6.62 1.88
C TYR A 195 -0.67 6.10 0.54
N VAL A 196 -1.00 4.81 0.47
CA VAL A 196 -1.54 4.18 -0.73
C VAL A 196 -3.07 4.16 -0.67
N MET A 197 -3.73 4.73 -1.68
CA MET A 197 -5.17 4.56 -1.90
C MET A 197 -5.51 4.85 -3.37
N THR A 198 -6.15 3.86 -4.01
CA THR A 198 -6.45 3.93 -5.45
C THR A 198 -7.88 4.37 -5.74
N THR A 199 -8.82 4.08 -4.83
CA THR A 199 -10.25 4.40 -4.98
C THR A 199 -10.80 5.17 -3.78
N GLY A 200 -11.91 5.90 -3.96
CA GLY A 200 -12.54 6.66 -2.90
C GLY A 200 -11.81 7.93 -2.50
N ILE A 201 -10.84 8.37 -3.31
CA ILE A 201 -9.91 9.45 -2.96
C ILE A 201 -10.68 10.73 -2.65
N MET A 202 -11.65 11.10 -3.48
CA MET A 202 -12.44 12.32 -3.29
C MET A 202 -13.28 12.31 -2.00
N ALA A 203 -13.68 11.13 -1.52
CA ALA A 203 -14.47 10.99 -0.30
C ALA A 203 -13.61 11.07 0.97
N MET A 204 -12.34 10.65 0.88
CA MET A 204 -11.38 10.64 1.99
C MET A 204 -10.36 11.77 1.91
N LEU A 205 -10.41 12.63 0.89
CA LEU A 205 -9.39 13.64 0.63
C LEU A 205 -9.12 14.56 1.81
N GLU A 206 -10.17 15.04 2.48
CA GLU A 206 -10.04 15.89 3.65
C GLU A 206 -9.43 15.14 4.85
N ASP A 207 -9.82 13.88 5.05
CA ASP A 207 -9.28 13.03 6.11
C ASP A 207 -7.77 12.76 5.87
N LEU A 208 -7.36 12.51 4.63
CA LEU A 208 -5.94 12.35 4.26
C LEU A 208 -5.15 13.66 4.42
N CYS A 209 -5.78 14.80 4.16
CA CYS A 209 -5.16 16.11 4.40
C CYS A 209 -5.01 16.40 5.90
N GLU A 210 -6.00 16.03 6.71
CA GLU A 210 -5.96 16.15 8.17
C GLU A 210 -4.86 15.26 8.75
N ALA A 211 -4.70 14.04 8.22
CA ALA A 211 -3.65 13.11 8.59
C ALA A 211 -2.22 13.66 8.38
N GLY A 212 -2.05 14.63 7.46
CA GLY A 212 -0.77 15.27 7.20
C GLY A 212 0.20 14.46 6.35
N ILE A 213 -0.28 13.53 5.51
CA ILE A 213 0.58 12.78 4.59
C ILE A 213 1.30 13.71 3.61
N ASP A 214 2.47 13.32 3.11
CA ASP A 214 3.23 14.10 2.11
C ASP A 214 2.96 13.66 0.68
N LEU A 215 2.58 12.39 0.50
CA LEU A 215 2.34 11.79 -0.81
C LEU A 215 1.16 10.81 -0.77
N LEU A 216 0.18 11.00 -1.65
CA LEU A 216 -0.83 10.00 -1.97
C LEU A 216 -0.38 9.19 -3.19
N TYR A 217 -0.16 7.90 -2.99
CA TYR A 217 0.15 6.97 -4.07
C TYR A 217 -1.11 6.47 -4.78
N PHE A 218 -0.96 6.33 -6.09
CA PHE A 218 -1.83 5.58 -6.99
C PHE A 218 -3.19 6.22 -7.30
N VAL A 219 -3.18 7.54 -7.55
CA VAL A 219 -4.35 8.23 -8.10
C VAL A 219 -4.68 7.70 -9.51
N ASP A 220 -5.78 6.96 -9.64
CA ASP A 220 -6.19 6.32 -10.89
C ASP A 220 -7.46 6.94 -11.51
N PRO A 221 -7.35 7.65 -12.66
CA PRO A 221 -8.51 8.24 -13.32
C PRO A 221 -9.45 7.23 -13.99
N VAL A 222 -9.04 5.96 -14.16
CA VAL A 222 -9.84 4.91 -14.78
C VAL A 222 -10.54 4.07 -13.73
N GLN A 223 -9.80 3.59 -12.73
CA GLN A 223 -10.35 2.72 -11.69
C GLN A 223 -11.25 3.50 -10.71
N ASP A 224 -10.78 4.65 -10.20
CA ASP A 224 -11.59 5.51 -9.32
C ASP A 224 -12.60 6.37 -10.09
N ARG A 225 -12.39 6.52 -11.40
CA ARG A 225 -13.12 7.47 -12.26
C ARG A 225 -13.04 8.91 -11.75
N VAL A 226 -11.95 9.24 -11.06
CA VAL A 226 -11.72 10.57 -10.48
C VAL A 226 -11.38 11.58 -11.58
N ASP A 227 -11.98 12.76 -11.50
CA ASP A 227 -11.56 13.91 -12.30
C ASP A 227 -10.28 14.50 -11.69
N LEU A 228 -9.17 14.39 -12.43
CA LEU A 228 -7.86 14.82 -11.95
C LEU A 228 -7.77 16.34 -11.71
N ARG A 229 -8.55 17.16 -12.44
CA ARG A 229 -8.59 18.61 -12.24
C ARG A 229 -9.37 18.95 -10.98
N GLU A 230 -10.52 18.31 -10.79
CA GLU A 230 -11.29 18.48 -9.55
C GLU A 230 -10.47 18.07 -8.33
N LEU A 231 -9.75 16.94 -8.42
CA LEU A 231 -8.83 16.51 -7.37
C LEU A 231 -7.77 17.58 -7.09
N LYS A 232 -7.09 18.10 -8.13
CA LYS A 232 -6.06 19.13 -7.97
C LYS A 232 -6.62 20.38 -7.28
N ASP A 233 -7.79 20.84 -7.72
CA ASP A 233 -8.45 22.04 -7.21
C ASP A 233 -8.84 21.91 -5.74
N LYS A 234 -9.28 20.71 -5.31
CA LYS A 234 -9.62 20.44 -3.90
C LYS A 234 -8.39 20.15 -3.03
N LEU A 235 -7.36 19.52 -3.58
CA LEU A 235 -6.13 19.20 -2.87
C LEU A 235 -5.39 20.47 -2.43
N LYS A 236 -5.41 21.52 -3.26
CA LYS A 236 -4.80 22.84 -2.96
C LYS A 236 -3.33 22.77 -2.54
N GLY A 237 -2.60 21.79 -3.06
CA GLY A 237 -1.18 21.60 -2.78
C GLY A 237 -0.85 21.17 -1.35
N ARG A 238 -1.82 20.59 -0.62
CA ARG A 238 -1.59 20.11 0.76
C ARG A 238 -0.64 18.92 0.83
N PHE A 239 -0.62 18.07 -0.20
CA PHE A 239 0.34 16.99 -0.38
C PHE A 239 0.59 16.72 -1.87
N ALA A 240 1.60 15.92 -2.18
CA ALA A 240 1.88 15.48 -3.54
C ALA A 240 1.03 14.26 -3.93
N VAL A 241 0.80 14.06 -5.23
CA VAL A 241 0.12 12.87 -5.75
C VAL A 241 1.00 12.13 -6.73
N ALA A 242 1.04 10.81 -6.63
CA ALA A 242 1.67 9.92 -7.58
C ALA A 242 0.62 9.10 -8.33
N GLY A 243 0.74 9.03 -9.66
CA GLY A 243 -0.21 8.26 -10.49
C GLY A 243 -0.57 8.99 -11.79
N GLY A 244 -1.85 8.97 -12.12
CA GLY A 244 -2.43 9.67 -13.26
C GLY A 244 -2.62 8.82 -14.52
N VAL A 245 -2.06 7.61 -14.58
CA VAL A 245 -2.22 6.71 -15.73
C VAL A 245 -2.41 5.27 -15.26
N ASN A 246 -3.50 4.63 -15.69
CA ASN A 246 -3.79 3.23 -15.35
C ASN A 246 -2.90 2.25 -16.13
N SER A 247 -2.22 1.35 -15.42
CA SER A 247 -1.33 0.35 -16.01
C SER A 247 -2.06 -0.64 -16.89
N SER A 248 -3.10 -1.30 -16.38
CA SER A 248 -3.71 -2.47 -17.04
C SER A 248 -4.52 -2.12 -18.29
N ILE A 249 -5.18 -0.95 -18.29
CA ILE A 249 -6.02 -0.47 -19.39
C ILE A 249 -5.22 0.45 -20.29
N THR A 250 -4.63 1.52 -19.76
CA THR A 250 -3.96 2.50 -20.60
C THR A 250 -2.64 1.96 -21.15
N LEU A 251 -1.74 1.47 -20.29
CA LEU A 251 -0.45 0.94 -20.77
C LEU A 251 -0.58 -0.47 -21.36
N GLY A 252 -1.48 -1.28 -20.81
CA GLY A 252 -1.68 -2.67 -21.20
C GLY A 252 -2.42 -2.86 -22.52
N LYS A 253 -3.33 -1.94 -22.86
CA LYS A 253 -4.25 -2.11 -24.01
C LYS A 253 -4.35 -0.88 -24.90
N GLY A 254 -3.86 0.28 -24.46
CA GLY A 254 -3.91 1.51 -25.24
C GLY A 254 -2.91 1.52 -26.40
N SER A 255 -3.30 2.19 -27.47
CA SER A 255 -2.40 2.60 -28.53
C SER A 255 -1.41 3.67 -28.04
N PRO A 256 -0.26 3.86 -28.71
CA PRO A 256 0.70 4.91 -28.34
C PRO A 256 0.08 6.30 -28.24
N GLU A 257 -0.89 6.63 -29.09
CA GLU A 257 -1.57 7.92 -29.06
C GLU A 257 -2.52 8.06 -27.86
N GLU A 258 -3.25 6.99 -27.49
CA GLU A 258 -4.09 6.98 -26.29
C GLU A 258 -3.24 7.11 -25.01
N ILE A 259 -2.08 6.46 -24.97
CA ILE A 259 -1.12 6.60 -23.85
C ILE A 259 -0.59 8.03 -23.78
N ARG A 260 -0.19 8.61 -24.94
CA ARG A 260 0.32 9.98 -25.02
C ARG A 260 -0.71 10.99 -24.52
N GLU A 261 -1.96 10.88 -24.97
CA GLU A 261 -3.04 11.75 -24.51
C GLU A 261 -3.37 11.58 -23.02
N ALA A 262 -3.33 10.35 -22.49
CA ALA A 262 -3.51 10.10 -21.06
C ALA A 262 -2.40 10.76 -20.22
N VAL A 263 -1.13 10.61 -20.63
CA VAL A 263 0.01 11.27 -19.96
C VAL A 263 -0.13 12.79 -20.02
N HIS A 264 -0.43 13.35 -21.19
CA HIS A 264 -0.59 14.79 -21.34
C HIS A 264 -1.77 15.32 -20.53
N ALA A 265 -2.89 14.57 -20.47
CA ALA A 265 -4.04 14.93 -19.64
C ALA A 265 -3.69 14.94 -18.15
N ALA A 266 -2.99 13.91 -17.66
CA ALA A 266 -2.54 13.83 -16.27
C ALA A 266 -1.58 14.97 -15.91
N VAL A 267 -0.56 15.20 -16.75
CA VAL A 267 0.42 16.29 -16.55
C VAL A 267 -0.27 17.65 -16.54
N ARG A 268 -1.13 17.95 -17.53
CA ARG A 268 -1.88 19.22 -17.58
C ARG A 268 -2.79 19.43 -16.37
N ALA A 269 -3.35 18.36 -15.81
CA ALA A 269 -4.28 18.46 -14.68
C ALA A 269 -3.57 18.57 -13.34
N LEU A 270 -2.54 17.73 -13.10
CA LEU A 270 -1.96 17.56 -11.76
C LEU A 270 -0.65 18.32 -11.56
N ALA A 271 0.12 18.56 -12.62
CA ALA A 271 1.47 19.11 -12.50
C ALA A 271 1.57 20.62 -12.24
N PRO A 272 0.65 21.49 -12.73
CA PRO A 272 0.72 22.92 -12.44
C PRO A 272 0.81 23.20 -10.93
N GLY A 273 1.74 24.07 -10.55
CA GLY A 273 2.03 24.38 -9.14
C GLY A 273 2.81 23.31 -8.37
N GLY A 274 3.20 22.20 -9.00
CA GLY A 274 4.02 21.13 -8.39
C GLY A 274 3.22 20.08 -7.64
N GLY A 275 3.92 19.18 -6.95
CA GLY A 275 3.29 18.10 -6.19
C GLY A 275 2.67 17.00 -7.04
N PHE A 276 3.20 16.74 -8.24
CA PHE A 276 2.78 15.62 -9.09
C PHE A 276 3.97 14.76 -9.49
N ILE A 277 3.81 13.44 -9.33
CA ILE A 277 4.73 12.42 -9.81
C ILE A 277 3.95 11.53 -10.77
N LEU A 278 4.26 11.61 -12.07
CA LEU A 278 3.66 10.70 -13.05
C LEU A 278 4.10 9.27 -12.73
N SER A 279 3.14 8.37 -12.51
CA SER A 279 3.39 6.96 -12.23
C SER A 279 2.33 6.08 -12.86
N PRO A 280 2.69 4.88 -13.36
CA PRO A 280 1.71 3.84 -13.65
C PRO A 280 0.97 3.44 -12.38
N VAL A 281 -0.33 3.16 -12.50
CA VAL A 281 -1.21 2.77 -11.40
C VAL A 281 -1.82 1.39 -11.67
N ASP A 282 -1.73 0.40 -10.78
CA ASP A 282 -1.13 0.41 -9.45
C ASP A 282 0.31 -0.14 -9.43
N ALA A 283 0.57 -1.10 -10.31
CA ALA A 283 1.88 -1.67 -10.55
C ALA A 283 2.08 -1.96 -12.03
N LEU A 284 3.34 -2.19 -12.42
CA LEU A 284 3.68 -2.84 -13.67
C LEU A 284 3.82 -4.34 -13.40
N PHE A 285 3.14 -5.14 -14.20
CA PHE A 285 3.23 -6.60 -14.11
C PHE A 285 4.10 -7.15 -15.26
N PRO A 286 4.62 -8.39 -15.16
CA PRO A 286 5.45 -8.98 -16.21
C PRO A 286 4.79 -9.07 -17.59
N ASP A 287 3.45 -9.05 -17.63
CA ASP A 287 2.64 -9.04 -18.84
C ASP A 287 2.27 -7.62 -19.32
N THR A 288 2.71 -6.57 -18.62
CA THR A 288 2.56 -5.19 -19.10
C THR A 288 3.49 -4.98 -20.32
N PRO A 289 2.97 -4.63 -21.50
CA PRO A 289 3.79 -4.45 -22.69
C PRO A 289 4.84 -3.37 -22.49
N TRP A 290 6.10 -3.70 -22.79
CA TRP A 290 7.20 -2.75 -22.68
C TRP A 290 7.01 -1.54 -23.60
N GLU A 291 6.38 -1.74 -24.77
CA GLU A 291 6.03 -0.66 -25.68
C GLU A 291 5.10 0.37 -25.04
N GLY A 292 4.18 -0.07 -24.17
CA GLY A 292 3.29 0.82 -23.43
C GLY A 292 4.04 1.67 -22.39
N VAL A 293 4.96 1.03 -21.64
CA VAL A 293 5.84 1.73 -20.70
C VAL A 293 6.73 2.75 -21.41
N ARG A 294 7.33 2.36 -22.55
CA ARG A 294 8.15 3.27 -23.35
C ARG A 294 7.32 4.44 -23.90
N ALA A 295 6.13 4.19 -24.42
CA ALA A 295 5.23 5.25 -24.91
C ALA A 295 4.88 6.25 -23.80
N MET A 296 4.67 5.78 -22.56
CA MET A 296 4.44 6.65 -21.41
C MET A 296 5.66 7.55 -21.11
N ILE A 297 6.87 6.99 -21.13
CA ILE A 297 8.11 7.73 -20.91
C ILE A 297 8.35 8.76 -22.01
N ASP A 298 8.14 8.38 -23.27
CA ASP A 298 8.35 9.25 -24.41
C ASP A 298 7.32 10.41 -24.41
N ALA A 299 6.05 10.13 -24.13
CA ALA A 299 5.02 11.15 -23.95
C ALA A 299 5.33 12.10 -22.78
N TRP A 300 5.81 11.58 -21.65
CA TRP A 300 6.20 12.43 -20.52
C TRP A 300 7.31 13.41 -20.90
N ARG A 301 8.30 12.97 -21.68
CA ARG A 301 9.41 13.83 -22.15
C ARG A 301 8.94 14.99 -23.03
N GLU A 302 7.80 14.87 -23.70
CA GLU A 302 7.22 15.97 -24.49
C GLU A 302 6.71 17.12 -23.60
N VAL A 303 6.36 16.83 -22.34
CA VAL A 303 5.67 17.77 -21.43
C VAL A 303 6.34 17.91 -20.06
N CYS A 304 7.58 17.43 -19.89
CA CYS A 304 8.26 17.42 -18.58
C CYS A 304 9.02 18.71 -18.24
N GLU A 305 9.04 19.71 -19.13
CA GLU A 305 9.74 20.98 -18.87
C GLU A 305 9.04 21.76 -17.75
N TYR A 306 9.79 22.02 -16.66
CA TYR A 306 9.27 22.67 -15.46
C TYR A 306 9.67 24.17 -15.40
N PRO A 307 8.82 25.10 -14.93
CA PRO A 307 7.48 24.88 -14.41
C PRO A 307 6.47 24.57 -15.51
N ILE A 308 5.72 23.49 -15.30
CA ILE A 308 4.57 23.15 -16.13
C ILE A 308 3.47 24.16 -15.78
N LYS A 309 3.06 24.97 -16.76
CA LYS A 309 2.05 26.02 -16.61
C LYS A 309 0.64 25.47 -16.78
#